data_AF-N1V3E3-F1
#
_entry.id   AF-N1V3E3-F1
#
_cell.length_a   1.000
_cell.length_b   1.000
_cell.length_c   1.000
_cell.angle_alpha   90.00
_cell.angle_beta   90.00
_cell.angle_gamma   90.00
#
_symmetry.space_group_name_H-M   'P 1'
#
loop_
_entity.id
_entity.type
_entity.pdbx_description
1 polymer ?
#
loop_
_entity_poly.entity_id
_entity_poly.type
_entity_poly.pdbx_seq_one_letter_code
_entity_poly.pdbx_strand_id
1 'polypeptide(L)' 'MRAQGYRPVQVWVPDVGTEQFAGEAHRQSAAVADADRNTDDQDFIQAVSVEWDE' A
#
# COMPACT_ATOMS: atom_id res chain seq x y z
N MET A 1 -19.84 -11.18 15.62
CA MET A 1 -20.17 -10.06 14.72
C MET A 1 -21.60 -9.56 14.87
N ARG A 2 -22.64 -10.26 14.37
CA ARG A 2 -24.03 -9.76 14.50
C ARG A 2 -24.54 -9.64 15.94
N ALA A 3 -24.22 -10.62 16.80
CA ALA A 3 -24.56 -10.59 18.22
C ALA A 3 -23.81 -9.49 19.02
N GLN A 4 -22.77 -8.88 18.45
CA GLN A 4 -22.02 -7.78 19.04
C GLN A 4 -22.48 -6.41 18.49
N GLY A 5 -23.59 -6.35 17.76
CA GLY A 5 -24.16 -5.10 17.22
C GLY A 5 -23.54 -4.59 15.92
N TYR A 6 -22.57 -5.29 15.33
CA TYR A 6 -21.98 -4.87 14.05
C TYR A 6 -22.93 -5.10 12.86
N ARG A 7 -22.97 -4.11 11.94
CA ARG A 7 -23.73 -4.17 10.69
C ARG A 7 -22.79 -4.41 9.51
N PRO A 8 -23.08 -5.37 8.60
CA PRO A 8 -22.29 -5.56 7.40
C PRO A 8 -22.41 -4.35 6.46
N VAL A 9 -21.29 -3.95 5.87
CA VAL A 9 -21.22 -2.99 4.76
C VAL A 9 -20.71 -3.75 3.55
N GLN A 10 -21.36 -3.55 2.41
CA GLN A 10 -20.88 -4.04 1.12
C GLN A 10 -20.30 -2.85 0.35
N VAL A 11 -19.09 -3.03 -0.15
CA VAL A 11 -18.40 -2.08 -1.01
C VAL A 11 -17.98 -2.81 -2.28
N TRP A 12 -18.11 -2.14 -3.42
CA TRP A 12 -17.63 -2.67 -4.68
C TRP A 12 -16.13 -2.43 -4.78
N VAL A 13 -15.39 -3.48 -5.12
CA VAL A 13 -13.93 -3.45 -5.30
C VAL A 13 -13.63 -3.77 -6.76
N PRO A 14 -12.68 -3.07 -7.40
CA PRO A 14 -12.24 -3.43 -8.74
C PRO A 14 -11.67 -4.87 -8.79
N ASP A 15 -11.79 -5.52 -9.94
CA ASP A 15 -11.20 -6.84 -10.16
C ASP A 15 -9.67 -6.76 -10.23
N VAL A 16 -9.04 -7.26 -9.16
CA VAL A 16 -7.58 -7.24 -8.97
C VAL A 16 -6.85 -8.29 -9.80
N GLY A 17 -7.57 -9.22 -10.44
CA GLY A 17 -6.98 -10.27 -11.27
C GLY A 17 -6.67 -9.86 -12.71
N THR A 18 -7.09 -8.66 -13.13
CA THR A 18 -6.92 -8.20 -14.51
C THR A 18 -5.52 -7.64 -14.76
N GLU A 19 -5.00 -7.82 -15.98
CA GLU A 19 -3.72 -7.22 -16.40
C GLU A 19 -3.77 -5.67 -16.33
N GLN A 20 -4.93 -5.09 -16.59
CA GLN A 20 -5.14 -3.64 -16.46
C GLN A 20 -4.95 -3.18 -15.01
N PHE A 21 -5.51 -3.91 -14.04
CA PHE A 21 -5.32 -3.59 -12.63
C PHE A 21 -3.85 -3.72 -12.24
N ALA A 22 -3.17 -4.77 -12.69
CA ALA A 22 -1.73 -4.95 -12.41
C ALA A 22 -0.89 -3.79 -12.97
N GLY A 23 -1.14 -3.37 -14.21
CA GLY A 23 -0.45 -2.24 -14.83
C GLY A 23 -0.69 -0.91 -14.11
N GLU A 24 -1.93 -0.66 -13.71
CA GLU A 24 -2.29 0.54 -12.96
C GLU A 24 -1.71 0.54 -11.53
N ALA A 25 -1.78 -0.59 -10.84
CA ALA A 25 -1.21 -0.76 -9.50
C ALA A 25 0.30 -0.51 -9.52
N HIS A 26 1.01 -1.05 -10.52
CA HIS A 26 2.43 -0.80 -10.70
C HIS A 26 2.71 0.70 -10.93
N ARG A 27 1.99 1.34 -11.86
CA ARG A 27 2.15 2.77 -12.16
C ARG A 27 1.93 3.65 -10.92
N GLN A 28 0.86 3.41 -10.17
CA GLN A 28 0.56 4.19 -8.97
C GLN A 28 1.57 3.94 -7.86
N SER A 29 2.00 2.68 -7.66
CA SER A 29 3.02 2.36 -6.66
C SER A 29 4.33 3.07 -6.95
N ALA A 30 4.74 3.14 -8.23
CA ALA A 30 5.92 3.89 -8.64
C ALA A 30 5.76 5.39 -8.35
N ALA A 31 4.60 5.99 -8.67
CA ALA A 31 4.33 7.40 -8.39
C ALA A 31 4.35 7.73 -6.89
N VAL A 32 3.82 6.85 -6.04
CA VAL A 32 3.88 7.00 -4.57
C VAL A 32 5.33 6.92 -4.10
N ALA A 33 6.10 5.93 -4.55
CA ALA A 33 7.51 5.79 -4.19
C ALA A 33 8.38 6.96 -4.67
N ASP A 34 8.08 7.54 -5.84
CA ASP A 34 8.74 8.76 -6.33
C ASP A 34 8.39 9.96 -5.44
N ALA A 35 7.12 10.12 -5.05
CA ALA A 35 6.68 11.21 -4.18
C ALA A 35 7.33 11.12 -2.79
N ASP A 36 7.42 9.91 -2.24
CA ASP A 36 8.00 9.61 -0.93
C ASP A 36 9.52 9.80 -0.90
N ARG A 37 10.22 9.52 -2.01
CA ARG A 37 11.65 9.87 -2.15
C ARG A 37 11.94 11.37 -2.16
N ASN A 38 10.92 12.21 -2.37
CA ASN A 38 11.08 13.66 -2.29
C ASN A 38 10.85 14.22 -0.88
N THR A 39 10.65 13.37 0.13
CA THR A 39 10.55 13.77 1.53
C THR A 39 11.77 13.28 2.31
N ASP A 40 12.23 14.06 3.29
CA ASP A 40 13.41 13.74 4.11
C ASP A 40 13.21 12.48 4.99
N ASP A 41 11.98 11.98 5.08
CA ASP A 41 11.60 10.84 5.92
C ASP A 41 12.26 9.53 5.44
N GLN A 42 12.43 9.35 4.13
CA GLN A 42 13.07 8.16 3.58
C GLN A 42 14.57 8.09 3.92
N ASP A 43 15.28 9.22 3.88
CA ASP A 43 16.69 9.30 4.27
C ASP A 43 16.87 8.99 5.77
N PHE A 44 15.97 9.50 6.62
CA PHE A 44 15.97 9.19 8.05
C PHE A 44 15.74 7.70 8.30
N ILE A 45 14.70 7.10 7.69
CA ILE A 45 14.39 5.67 7.86
C ILE A 45 15.58 4.81 7.43
N GLN A 46 16.21 5.12 6.30
CA GLN A 46 17.41 4.38 5.87
C GLN A 46 18.56 4.53 6.86
N ALA A 47 18.80 5.73 7.39
CA ALA A 47 19.88 5.97 8.35
C ALA A 47 19.71 5.21 9.69
N VAL A 48 18.47 4.94 10.10
CA VAL A 48 18.18 4.22 11.37
C VAL A 48 17.83 2.75 11.17
N SER A 49 17.68 2.29 9.93
CA SER A 49 17.39 0.89 9.64
C SER A 49 18.62 0.02 9.87
N VAL A 50 18.43 -1.12 10.51
CA VAL A 50 19.45 -2.17 10.65
C VAL A 50 19.11 -3.32 9.72
N GLU A 51 20.14 -3.97 9.18
CA GLU A 51 19.95 -5.22 8.44
C GLU A 51 19.39 -6.26 9.40
N TRP A 52 18.31 -6.94 8.99
CA TRP A 52 17.77 -8.04 9.77
C TRP A 52 18.60 -9.28 9.44
N ASP A 53 19.25 -9.88 10.44
CA ASP A 53 19.88 -11.19 10.29
C ASP A 53 18.81 -12.25 9.92
N GLU A 54 19.14 -13.18 9.02
CA GLU A 54 18.26 -14.29 8.60
C GLU A 54 17.87 -15.22 9.77
#